data_AF-A0A1J8QZ60-F1
#
_entry.id   AF-A0A1J8QZ60-F1
#
_cell.length_a   1.000
_cell.length_b   1.000
_cell.length_c   1.000
_cell.angle_alpha   90.00
_cell.angle_beta   90.00
_cell.angle_gamma   90.00
#
_symmetry.space_group_name_H-M   'P 1'
#
loop_
_entity.id
_entity.type
_entity.pdbx_description
1 polymer ?
#
loop_
_entity_poly.entity_id
_entity_poly.type
_entity_poly.pdbx_seq_one_letter_code
_entity_poly.pdbx_strand_id
1 'polypeptide(L)'
;MDKGSLTILLEHDFQYLAITRKLQILSDVASALQYLHSKNIVHGDLTSNNILINEKDEVFVADHGILILCSELSGTSYITSNVRWTAPENFRISEDEELTSSPQLSSDVYSFGCIMLQVHG
;
A
#
# COMPACT_ATOMS: atom_id res chain seq x y z
N MET A 1 -8.22 14.41 -3.62
CA MET A 1 -6.84 13.89 -3.83
C MET A 1 -6.74 13.59 -5.31
N ASP A 2 -6.33 14.59 -6.09
CA ASP A 2 -6.82 14.66 -7.48
C ASP A 2 -5.86 13.99 -8.48
N LYS A 3 -4.69 13.51 -8.03
CA LYS A 3 -3.82 12.57 -8.79
C LYS A 3 -4.12 11.09 -8.49
N GLY A 4 -4.98 10.80 -7.53
CA GLY A 4 -5.40 9.43 -7.20
C GLY A 4 -4.33 8.59 -6.50
N SER A 5 -4.43 7.27 -6.65
CA SER A 5 -3.52 6.29 -6.05
C SER A 5 -2.31 6.00 -6.94
N LEU A 6 -1.27 5.40 -6.37
CA LEU A 6 -0.10 4.95 -7.11
C LEU A 6 -0.48 3.98 -8.24
N THR A 7 -1.50 3.13 -8.04
CA THR A 7 -2.03 2.27 -9.12
C THR A 7 -2.45 3.09 -10.35
N ILE A 8 -3.23 4.15 -10.16
CA ILE A 8 -3.69 5.01 -11.25
C ILE A 8 -2.49 5.66 -11.96
N LEU A 9 -1.52 6.13 -11.18
CA LEU A 9 -0.31 6.74 -11.73
C LEU A 9 0.52 5.73 -12.55
N LEU A 10 0.62 4.49 -12.07
CA LEU A 10 1.32 3.40 -12.76
C LEU A 10 0.53 2.85 -13.98
N GLU A 11 -0.78 3.05 -14.08
CA GLU A 11 -1.54 2.62 -15.25
C GLU A 11 -1.49 3.64 -16.39
N HIS A 12 -1.43 4.93 -16.08
CA HIS A 12 -1.52 6.00 -17.07
C HIS A 12 -0.17 6.59 -17.49
N ASP A 13 0.80 6.71 -16.57
CA ASP A 13 2.04 7.49 -16.79
C ASP A 13 3.33 6.66 -16.64
N PHE A 14 3.22 5.33 -16.61
CA PHE A 14 4.31 4.43 -16.25
C PHE A 14 5.62 4.67 -17.02
N GLN A 15 5.51 4.88 -18.34
CA GLN A 15 6.66 5.04 -19.24
C GLN A 15 7.32 6.43 -19.13
N TYR A 16 6.63 7.40 -18.54
CA TYR A 16 7.09 8.79 -18.43
C TYR A 16 7.55 9.15 -17.02
N LEU A 17 7.30 8.28 -16.03
CA LEU A 17 7.73 8.51 -14.66
C LEU A 17 9.25 8.32 -14.52
N ALA A 18 9.96 9.44 -14.32
CA ALA A 18 11.39 9.44 -14.11
C ALA A 18 11.80 8.52 -12.94
N ILE A 19 12.91 7.81 -13.09
CA ILE A 19 13.44 6.92 -12.04
C ILE A 19 13.63 7.64 -10.70
N THR A 20 14.04 8.91 -10.73
CA THR A 20 14.16 9.74 -9.54
C THR A 20 12.83 9.90 -8.81
N ARG A 21 11.72 10.06 -9.54
CA ARG A 21 10.39 10.16 -8.94
C ARG A 21 9.92 8.83 -8.37
N LYS A 22 10.18 7.72 -9.07
CA LYS A 22 9.94 6.36 -8.57
C LYS A 22 10.63 6.13 -7.23
N LEU A 23 11.92 6.49 -7.14
CA LEU A 23 12.70 6.37 -5.90
C LEU A 23 12.19 7.30 -4.78
N GLN A 24 11.76 8.51 -5.12
CA GLN A 24 11.17 9.42 -4.13
C GLN A 24 9.89 8.83 -3.52
N ILE A 25 8.99 8.29 -4.34
CA ILE A 25 7.76 7.65 -3.87
C ILE A 25 8.08 6.49 -2.93
N LEU A 26 9.01 5.61 -3.33
CA LEU A 26 9.43 4.48 -2.49
C LEU A 26 10.06 4.93 -1.16
N SER A 27 10.86 6.01 -1.19
CA SER A 27 11.46 6.60 0.02
C SER A 27 10.41 7.16 0.97
N ASP A 28 9.39 7.85 0.44
CA ASP A 28 8.31 8.43 1.24
C ASP A 28 7.46 7.32 1.89
N VAL A 29 7.14 6.26 1.15
CA VAL A 29 6.43 5.07 1.67
C VAL A 29 7.25 4.36 2.74
N ALA A 30 8.56 4.16 2.52
CA ALA A 30 9.44 3.55 3.52
C ALA A 30 9.49 4.38 4.81
N SER A 31 9.51 5.71 4.69
CA SER A 31 9.52 6.62 5.85
C SER A 31 8.22 6.55 6.64
N ALA A 32 7.07 6.46 5.95
CA ALA A 32 5.77 6.28 6.59
C ALA A 32 5.68 4.93 7.33
N LEU A 33 6.14 3.83 6.71
CA LEU A 33 6.19 2.52 7.35
C LEU A 33 7.13 2.51 8.55
N GLN A 34 8.33 3.10 8.43
CA GLN A 34 9.26 3.22 9.55
C GLN A 34 8.61 3.96 10.73
N TYR A 35 7.87 5.04 10.45
CA TYR A 35 7.14 5.75 11.49
C TYR A 35 6.11 4.86 12.19
N LEU A 36 5.26 4.15 11.46
CA LEU A 36 4.28 3.21 12.03
C LEU A 36 4.95 2.11 12.86
N HIS A 37 6.00 1.50 12.30
CA HIS A 37 6.73 0.42 12.97
C HIS A 37 7.44 0.91 14.23
N SER A 38 7.95 2.14 14.26
CA SER A 38 8.52 2.77 15.46
C SER A 38 7.50 2.93 16.60
N LYS A 39 6.20 2.92 16.28
CA LYS A 39 5.08 2.97 17.21
C LYS A 39 4.47 1.59 17.48
N ASN A 40 5.08 0.53 16.96
CA ASN A 40 4.57 -0.84 17.02
C ASN A 40 3.17 -0.98 16.39
N ILE A 41 2.90 -0.17 15.36
CA ILE A 41 1.67 -0.20 14.57
C ILE A 41 1.96 -0.94 13.28
N VAL A 42 1.18 -1.97 12.98
CA VAL A 42 1.20 -2.69 11.70
C VAL A 42 0.19 -2.03 10.77
N HIS A 43 0.59 -1.71 9.53
CA HIS A 43 -0.35 -1.20 8.54
C HIS A 43 -1.33 -2.30 8.10
N GLY A 44 -0.82 -3.49 7.80
CA GLY A 44 -1.59 -4.72 7.63
C GLY A 44 -2.31 -4.88 6.29
N ASP A 45 -2.45 -3.79 5.53
CA ASP A 45 -2.99 -3.81 4.17
C ASP A 45 -2.22 -2.85 3.25
N LEU A 46 -0.89 -2.90 3.22
CA LEU A 46 -0.13 -1.99 2.36
C LEU A 46 -0.24 -2.43 0.89
N THR A 47 -0.78 -1.57 0.02
CA THR A 47 -0.90 -1.84 -1.43
C THR A 47 -0.68 -0.56 -2.24
N SER A 48 -0.47 -0.66 -3.55
CA SER A 48 -0.37 0.52 -4.44
C SER A 48 -1.66 1.35 -4.51
N ASN A 49 -2.82 0.77 -4.20
CA ASN A 49 -4.07 1.54 -4.06
C ASN A 49 -4.07 2.42 -2.81
N ASN A 50 -3.29 2.03 -1.81
CA ASN A 50 -3.25 2.65 -0.50
C ASN A 50 -2.11 3.68 -0.41
N ILE A 51 -1.36 3.88 -1.50
CA ILE A 51 -0.40 4.96 -1.65
C ILE A 51 -1.08 6.06 -2.46
N LEU A 52 -1.35 7.19 -1.83
CA LEU A 52 -2.08 8.31 -2.42
C LEU A 52 -1.13 9.45 -2.72
N ILE A 53 -1.35 10.13 -3.85
CA ILE A 53 -0.55 11.26 -4.26
C ILE A 53 -1.47 12.46 -4.41
N ASN A 54 -1.14 13.57 -3.74
CA ASN A 54 -1.94 14.78 -3.81
C ASN A 54 -1.46 15.71 -4.96
N GLU A 55 -2.16 16.82 -5.15
CA GLU A 55 -1.84 17.80 -6.20
C GLU A 55 -0.45 18.44 -6.05
N LYS A 56 0.05 18.52 -4.81
CA LYS A 56 1.38 19.03 -4.48
C LYS A 56 2.48 17.98 -4.69
N ASP A 57 2.13 16.82 -5.24
CA ASP A 57 3.05 15.70 -5.47
C ASP A 57 3.58 15.06 -4.17
N GLU A 58 2.87 15.26 -3.06
CA GLU A 58 3.18 14.65 -1.77
C GLU A 58 2.56 13.26 -1.68
N VAL A 59 3.31 12.31 -1.09
CA VAL A 59 2.94 10.90 -0.99
C VAL A 59 2.40 10.59 0.41
N PHE A 60 1.27 9.88 0.46
CA PHE A 60 0.61 9.47 1.70
C PHE A 60 0.34 7.97 1.67
N VAL A 61 0.55 7.31 2.81
CA VAL A 61 0.10 5.94 3.03
C VAL A 61 -1.23 6.00 3.76
N ALA A 62 -2.29 5.54 3.10
CA ALA A 62 -3.66 5.56 3.60
C ALA A 62 -4.06 4.20 4.18
N ASP A 63 -4.78 4.23 5.30
CA ASP A 63 -5.38 3.04 5.87
C ASP A 63 -6.74 2.72 5.23
N HIS A 64 -7.26 1.52 5.51
CA HIS A 64 -8.55 1.06 5.02
C HIS A 64 -9.71 2.00 5.39
N GLY A 65 -9.67 2.66 6.55
CA GLY A 65 -10.71 3.59 6.99
C GLY A 65 -10.68 4.91 6.22
N ILE A 66 -9.48 5.43 5.95
CA ILE A 66 -9.24 6.62 5.14
C ILE A 66 -9.64 6.36 3.69
N LEU A 67 -9.36 5.17 3.15
CA LEU A 67 -9.72 4.82 1.78
C LEU A 67 -11.23 4.67 1.59
N ILE A 68 -11.95 4.07 2.54
CA ILE A 68 -13.41 4.03 2.52
C ILE A 68 -13.97 5.46 2.52
N LEU A 69 -13.49 6.32 3.42
CA LEU A 69 -13.90 7.71 3.50
C LEU A 69 -13.59 8.49 2.21
N CYS A 70 -12.39 8.31 1.64
CA CYS A 70 -12.02 8.93 0.37
C CYS A 70 -12.88 8.41 -0.79
N SER A 71 -13.20 7.12 -0.82
CA SER A 71 -14.04 6.50 -1.85
C SER A 71 -15.48 6.99 -1.77
N GLU A 72 -16.03 7.16 -0.56
CA GLU A 72 -17.34 7.78 -0.33
C GLU A 72 -17.36 9.23 -0.77
N LEU A 73 -16.30 9.99 -0.49
CA LEU A 73 -16.16 11.39 -0.90
C LEU A 73 -15.95 11.56 -2.42
N SER A 74 -15.29 10.60 -3.07
CA SER A 74 -14.97 10.63 -4.51
C SER A 74 -15.94 9.85 -5.39
N GLY A 75 -16.93 9.15 -4.81
CA GLY A 75 -17.95 8.41 -5.55
C GLY A 75 -17.45 7.17 -6.31
N THR A 76 -16.29 6.63 -5.93
CA THR A 76 -15.68 5.44 -6.54
C THR A 76 -16.03 4.18 -5.74
N SER A 77 -16.04 2.99 -6.36
CA SER A 77 -16.23 1.72 -5.66
C SER A 77 -14.86 1.08 -5.31
N TYR A 78 -14.65 0.77 -4.03
CA TYR A 78 -13.45 0.08 -3.54
C TYR A 78 -13.78 -1.40 -3.30
N ILE A 79 -13.04 -2.32 -3.94
CA ILE A 79 -13.23 -3.77 -3.80
C ILE A 79 -12.26 -4.30 -2.74
N THR A 80 -12.80 -4.90 -1.68
CA THR A 80 -12.05 -5.49 -0.56
C THR A 80 -11.78 -6.97 -0.81
N SER A 81 -10.51 -7.32 -1.06
CA SER A 81 -9.86 -8.63 -0.81
C SER A 81 -8.59 -8.73 -1.66
N ASN A 82 -7.48 -8.20 -1.16
CA ASN A 82 -6.25 -8.10 -1.94
C ASN A 82 -5.26 -9.22 -1.60
N VAL A 83 -5.64 -10.47 -1.92
CA VAL A 83 -4.84 -11.69 -1.72
C VAL A 83 -3.41 -11.56 -2.26
N ARG A 84 -3.18 -10.69 -3.26
CA ARG A 84 -1.90 -10.48 -3.94
C ARG A 84 -0.81 -9.85 -3.06
N TRP A 85 -1.20 -9.13 -1.99
CA TRP A 85 -0.27 -8.34 -1.16
C TRP A 85 -0.06 -8.94 0.23
N THR A 86 -0.81 -9.99 0.55
CA THR A 86 -0.78 -10.66 1.83
C THR A 86 0.50 -11.50 1.94
N ALA A 87 1.21 -11.36 3.05
CA ALA A 87 2.43 -12.12 3.31
C ALA A 87 2.14 -13.63 3.51
N PRO A 88 3.05 -14.53 3.11
CA PRO A 88 2.81 -15.99 3.13
C PRO A 88 2.51 -16.55 4.53
N GLU A 89 3.06 -15.95 5.59
CA GLU A 89 2.74 -16.31 6.97
C GLU A 89 1.27 -16.07 7.35
N ASN A 90 0.59 -15.16 6.64
CA ASN A 90 -0.84 -14.91 6.81
C ASN A 90 -1.73 -15.96 6.13
N PHE A 91 -1.13 -16.96 5.47
CA PHE A 91 -1.82 -18.07 4.84
C PHE A 91 -1.49 -19.41 5.52
N ARG A 92 -0.98 -19.41 6.74
CA ARG A 92 -0.76 -20.66 7.49
C ARG A 92 -2.10 -21.32 7.80
N ILE A 93 -2.41 -22.35 7.03
CA ILE A 93 -3.48 -23.31 7.30
C ILE A 93 -2.87 -24.38 8.22
N SER A 94 -3.01 -24.21 9.53
CA SER A 94 -2.95 -25.32 10.47
C SER A 94 -4.32 -25.99 10.48
N GLU A 95 -4.38 -27.32 10.32
CA GLU A 95 -5.64 -28.08 10.26
C GLU A 95 -6.49 -27.98 11.55
N ASP A 96 -5.94 -27.40 12.63
CA ASP A 96 -6.56 -27.36 13.96
C ASP A 96 -6.67 -25.95 14.62
N GLU A 97 -6.30 -24.86 13.94
CA GLU A 97 -6.40 -23.50 14.51
C GLU A 97 -7.16 -22.56 13.58
N GLU A 98 -8.14 -21.83 14.13
CA GLU A 98 -8.79 -20.69 13.48
C GLU A 98 -7.75 -19.80 12.79
N LEU A 99 -8.05 -19.34 11.57
CA LEU A 99 -7.26 -18.35 10.82
C LEU A 99 -6.99 -17.12 11.71
N THR A 100 -5.89 -17.16 12.45
CA THR A 100 -5.49 -16.11 13.40
C THR A 100 -4.06 -15.65 13.10
N SER A 101 -3.64 -15.71 11.85
CA SER A 101 -2.43 -15.02 11.42
C SER A 101 -2.74 -13.53 11.21
N SER A 102 -2.72 -12.79 12.32
CA SER A 102 -2.80 -11.33 12.33
C SER A 102 -1.56 -10.75 11.62
N PRO A 103 -1.70 -9.71 10.77
CA PRO A 103 -0.57 -9.08 10.10
C PRO A 103 0.52 -8.66 11.10
N GLN A 104 1.78 -8.83 10.70
CA GLN A 104 2.95 -8.43 11.50
C GLN A 104 3.71 -7.29 10.81
N LEU A 105 4.64 -6.65 11.54
CA LEU A 105 5.52 -5.61 10.97
C LEU A 105 6.29 -6.14 9.75
N SER A 106 6.69 -7.42 9.76
CA SER A 106 7.33 -8.09 8.62
C SER A 106 6.41 -8.22 7.41
N SER A 107 5.11 -8.35 7.61
CA SER A 107 4.13 -8.44 6.53
C SER A 107 4.08 -7.14 5.73
N ASP A 108 4.17 -5.97 6.40
CA ASP A 108 4.26 -4.67 5.71
C ASP A 108 5.56 -4.55 4.89
N VAL A 109 6.67 -5.09 5.39
CA VAL A 109 7.96 -5.10 4.67
C VAL A 109 7.85 -5.95 3.39
N TYR A 110 7.17 -7.09 3.45
CA TYR A 110 6.88 -7.91 2.29
C TYR A 110 6.03 -7.16 1.25
N SER A 111 4.91 -6.58 1.68
CA SER A 111 4.03 -5.80 0.80
C SER A 111 4.77 -4.62 0.16
N PHE A 112 5.66 -3.97 0.90
CA PHE A 112 6.51 -2.90 0.38
C PHE A 112 7.48 -3.39 -0.71
N GLY A 113 8.07 -4.58 -0.53
CA GLY A 113 8.90 -5.22 -1.56
C GLY A 113 8.11 -5.49 -2.85
N CYS A 114 6.86 -5.94 -2.74
CA CYS A 114 5.98 -6.11 -3.90
C CYS A 114 5.70 -4.77 -4.62
N ILE A 115 5.57 -3.65 -3.88
CA ILE A 115 5.36 -2.32 -4.46
C ILE A 115 6.61 -1.87 -5.21
N MET A 116 7.81 -2.12 -4.66
CA MET A 116 9.06 -1.83 -5.37
C MET A 116 9.13 -2.56 -6.72
N LEU A 117 8.76 -3.84 -6.75
CA LEU A 117 8.73 -4.62 -7.98
C LEU A 117 7.72 -4.06 -8.99
N GLN A 118 6.53 -3.66 -8.52
CA GLN A 118 5.51 -3.06 -9.38
C GLN A 118 5.96 -1.72 -9.97
N VAL A 119 6.66 -0.89 -9.20
CA VAL A 119 7.18 0.41 -9.65
C VAL A 119 8.36 0.25 -10.60
N HIS A 120 9.16 -0.81 -10.43
CA HIS A 120 10.31 -1.11 -11.29
C HIS A 120 9.94 -1.67 -12.66
N GLY A 121 8.90 -2.52 -12.73
CA GLY A 121 8.56 -3.39 -13.87
C GLY A 121 8.07 -2.69 -15.12
#